data_AF-A0A519LDJ9-F1
#
_entry.id   AF-A0A519LDJ9-F1
#
_cell.length_a   1.000
_cell.length_b   1.000
_cell.length_c   1.000
_cell.angle_alpha   90.00
_cell.angle_beta   90.00
_cell.angle_gamma   90.00
#
_symmetry.space_group_name_H-M   'P 1'
#
loop_
_entity.id
_entity.type
_entity.pdbx_description
1 polymer ?
#
loop_
_entity_poly.entity_id
_entity_poly.type
_entity_poly.pdbx_seq_one_letter_code
_entity_poly.pdbx_strand_id
1 'polypeptide(L)'
;MVEPPWLTLARAQIGVREVVGPKHSPVIMGWIQELGAKALGVRVNDDETAWCGTFMAWLMKRAGLSTPAIAVRAASWGRAGAWGRELLGPRLGCVLVFTRDGGGHVGLYLGEDETHFHVLGGNQSNSVSITRIAKTRLAVGGMRWPKGPELPTQQIIRLTPKGVAVTTNEA
;
A
#
# COMPACT_ATOMS: atom_id res chain seq x y z
N MET A 1 17.94 -10.23 -7.37
CA MET A 1 16.57 -9.83 -7.77
C MET A 1 16.56 -8.34 -8.00
N VAL A 2 15.97 -7.87 -9.10
CA VAL A 2 15.78 -6.44 -9.32
C VAL A 2 14.53 -6.03 -8.53
N GLU A 3 14.69 -5.10 -7.60
CA GLU A 3 13.58 -4.55 -6.84
C GLU A 3 12.74 -3.63 -7.74
N PRO A 4 11.39 -3.71 -7.71
CA PRO A 4 10.59 -2.82 -8.54
C PRO A 4 10.70 -1.36 -8.06
N PRO A 5 10.70 -0.36 -8.97
CA PRO A 5 10.96 1.04 -8.62
C PRO A 5 10.03 1.61 -7.55
N TRP A 6 8.75 1.23 -7.56
CA TRP A 6 7.78 1.70 -6.56
C TRP A 6 8.07 1.14 -5.15
N LEU A 7 8.69 -0.04 -5.05
CA LEU A 7 9.10 -0.57 -3.75
C LEU A 7 10.32 0.16 -3.21
N THR A 8 11.31 0.45 -4.07
CA THR A 8 12.46 1.28 -3.70
C THR A 8 12.04 2.67 -3.22
N LEU A 9 11.08 3.30 -3.92
CA LEU A 9 10.47 4.56 -3.48
C LEU A 9 9.79 4.43 -2.12
N ALA A 10 9.05 3.34 -1.89
CA ALA A 10 8.33 3.13 -0.63
C ALA A 10 9.28 3.00 0.55
N ARG A 11 10.42 2.30 0.37
CA ARG A 11 11.45 2.15 1.41
C ARG A 11 12.04 3.48 1.83
N ALA A 12 12.25 4.40 0.88
CA ALA A 12 12.77 5.73 1.15
C ALA A 12 11.81 6.60 1.99
N GLN A 13 10.53 6.20 2.11
CA GLN A 13 9.54 6.92 2.91
C GLN A 13 9.32 6.32 4.31
N ILE A 14 10.00 5.22 4.67
CA ILE A 14 9.85 4.60 6.00
C ILE A 14 10.17 5.64 7.08
N GLY A 15 9.25 5.77 8.04
CA GLY A 15 9.35 6.72 9.15
C GLY A 15 8.62 8.05 8.93
N VAL A 16 8.13 8.35 7.71
CA VAL A 16 7.20 9.47 7.50
C VAL A 16 5.95 9.25 8.34
N ARG A 17 5.52 10.28 9.07
CA ARG A 17 4.37 10.26 9.98
C ARG A 17 3.39 11.37 9.64
N GLU A 18 2.12 11.13 9.91
CA GLU A 18 1.14 12.22 9.99
C GLU A 18 1.36 13.04 11.28
N VAL A 19 0.73 14.20 11.36
CA VAL A 19 0.73 15.01 12.58
C VAL A 19 -0.69 14.96 13.13
N VAL A 20 -0.86 14.41 14.34
CA VAL A 20 -2.18 14.33 14.97
C VAL A 20 -2.61 15.73 15.45
N GLY A 21 -3.85 16.12 15.13
CA GLY A 21 -4.44 17.40 15.54
C GLY A 21 -4.57 18.40 14.38
N PRO A 22 -4.63 19.72 14.65
CA PRO A 22 -4.99 20.73 13.64
C PRO A 22 -3.88 21.04 12.62
N LYS A 23 -2.74 20.35 12.71
CA LYS A 23 -1.60 20.52 11.82
C LYS A 23 -1.45 19.25 11.01
N HIS A 24 -1.13 19.39 9.72
CA HIS A 24 -0.93 18.26 8.84
C HIS A 24 0.57 18.05 8.54
N SER A 25 0.94 16.82 8.21
CA SER A 25 2.31 16.52 7.77
C SER A 25 2.60 17.19 6.42
N PRO A 26 3.60 18.08 6.30
CA PRO A 26 3.88 18.76 5.03
C PRO A 26 4.31 17.80 3.93
N VAL A 27 4.87 16.63 4.30
CA VAL A 27 5.24 15.58 3.35
C VAL A 27 4.00 14.92 2.76
N ILE A 28 3.06 14.50 3.60
CA ILE A 28 1.82 13.83 3.16
C ILE A 28 0.95 14.81 2.37
N MET A 29 0.83 16.05 2.83
CA MET A 29 0.13 17.11 2.10
C MET A 29 0.80 17.41 0.76
N GLY A 30 2.13 17.36 0.70
CA GLY A 30 2.89 17.46 -0.55
C GLY A 30 2.52 16.37 -1.55
N TRP A 31 2.37 15.11 -1.11
CA TRP A 31 1.91 14.01 -1.96
C TRP A 31 0.48 14.24 -2.47
N ILE A 32 -0.42 14.69 -1.61
CA ILE A 32 -1.82 15.00 -1.96
C ILE A 32 -1.86 16.11 -3.03
N GLN A 33 -1.09 17.17 -2.84
CA GLN A 33 -1.00 18.28 -3.79
C GLN A 33 -0.41 17.84 -5.14
N GLU A 34 0.65 17.03 -5.12
CA GLU A 34 1.29 16.50 -6.33
C GLU A 34 0.35 15.61 -7.14
N LEU A 35 -0.41 14.74 -6.47
CA LEU A 35 -1.37 13.84 -7.10
C LEU A 35 -2.60 14.58 -7.64
N GLY A 36 -3.14 15.50 -6.84
CA GLY A 36 -4.39 16.18 -7.09
C GLY A 36 -5.61 15.26 -7.13
N ALA A 37 -6.80 15.86 -7.23
CA ALA A 37 -8.08 15.12 -7.19
C ALA A 37 -8.24 14.10 -8.33
N LYS A 38 -7.60 14.34 -9.49
CA LYS A 38 -7.68 13.44 -10.65
C LYS A 38 -7.01 12.09 -10.39
N ALA A 39 -5.81 12.08 -9.79
CA ALA A 39 -5.10 10.84 -9.51
C ALA A 39 -5.68 10.11 -8.29
N LEU A 40 -6.20 10.87 -7.32
CA LEU A 40 -6.84 10.33 -6.11
C LEU A 40 -8.27 9.84 -6.36
N GLY A 41 -8.94 10.35 -7.39
CA GLY A 41 -10.33 10.06 -7.75
C GLY A 41 -11.36 10.83 -6.95
N VAL A 42 -10.94 11.49 -5.86
CA VAL A 42 -11.72 12.42 -5.05
C VAL A 42 -10.82 13.55 -4.59
N ARG A 43 -11.41 14.69 -4.23
CA ARG A 43 -10.68 15.74 -3.53
C ARG A 43 -10.45 15.29 -2.08
N VAL A 44 -9.19 15.25 -1.65
CA VAL A 44 -8.76 14.97 -0.27
C VAL A 44 -8.19 16.26 0.29
N ASN A 45 -8.66 16.68 1.47
CA ASN A 45 -8.28 17.96 2.09
C ASN A 45 -7.65 17.79 3.48
N ASP A 46 -7.54 16.57 4.00
CA ASP A 46 -7.00 16.24 5.33
C ASP A 46 -6.13 14.97 5.27
N ASP A 47 -5.33 14.75 6.32
CA ASP A 47 -4.57 13.52 6.57
C ASP A 47 -5.29 12.54 7.51
N GLU A 48 -6.49 12.87 7.99
CA GLU A 48 -7.35 11.95 8.77
C GLU A 48 -8.11 10.95 7.87
N THR A 49 -8.29 11.28 6.59
CA THR A 49 -8.75 10.33 5.58
C THR A 49 -7.69 9.25 5.35
N ALA A 50 -8.05 7.98 5.53
CA ALA A 50 -7.14 6.85 5.42
C ALA A 50 -6.20 6.95 4.18
N TRP A 51 -4.93 7.28 4.42
CA TRP A 51 -3.98 7.68 3.37
C TRP A 51 -3.08 6.55 2.87
N CYS A 52 -3.41 5.29 3.20
CA CYS A 52 -2.76 4.12 2.62
C CYS A 52 -2.93 4.10 1.08
N GLY A 53 -4.12 4.43 0.56
CA GLY A 53 -4.36 4.57 -0.87
C GLY A 53 -3.63 5.76 -1.51
N THR A 54 -3.58 6.90 -0.82
CA THR A 54 -2.81 8.09 -1.24
C THR A 54 -1.33 7.78 -1.39
N PHE A 55 -0.74 7.10 -0.41
CA PHE A 55 0.65 6.66 -0.45
C PHE A 55 0.91 5.75 -1.65
N MET A 56 0.05 4.75 -1.87
CA MET A 56 0.14 3.86 -3.04
C MET A 56 0.01 4.62 -4.36
N ALA A 57 -0.88 5.61 -4.44
CA ALA A 57 -1.07 6.45 -5.62
C ALA A 57 0.20 7.24 -5.93
N TRP A 58 0.83 7.83 -4.90
CA TRP A 58 2.07 8.58 -5.01
C TRP A 58 3.21 7.69 -5.53
N LEU A 59 3.39 6.50 -4.96
CA LEU A 59 4.40 5.53 -5.39
C LEU A 59 4.24 5.15 -6.86
N MET A 60 3.02 4.78 -7.29
CA MET A 60 2.77 4.39 -8.67
C MET A 60 3.00 5.57 -9.62
N LYS A 61 2.52 6.76 -9.27
CA LYS A 61 2.69 7.95 -10.12
C LYS A 61 4.16 8.31 -10.31
N ARG A 62 4.96 8.29 -9.23
CA ARG A 62 6.42 8.52 -9.27
C ARG A 62 7.17 7.43 -10.05
N ALA A 63 6.65 6.20 -10.06
CA ALA A 63 7.17 5.12 -10.89
C ALA A 63 6.67 5.15 -12.35
N GLY A 64 5.91 6.16 -12.76
CA GLY A 64 5.37 6.26 -14.13
C GLY A 64 4.22 5.30 -14.42
N LEU A 65 3.53 4.81 -13.40
CA LEU A 65 2.47 3.79 -13.49
C LEU A 65 1.08 4.40 -13.27
N SER A 66 0.07 3.74 -13.85
CA SER A 66 -1.33 4.11 -13.66
C SER A 66 -1.84 3.79 -12.26
N THR A 67 -2.77 4.61 -11.74
CA THR A 67 -3.53 4.38 -10.52
C THR A 67 -4.96 3.90 -10.85
N PRO A 68 -5.69 3.29 -9.89
CA PRO A 68 -7.12 3.06 -10.07
C PRO A 68 -7.92 4.37 -10.09
N ALA A 69 -9.18 4.30 -10.54
CA ALA A 69 -10.05 5.47 -10.66
C ALA A 69 -10.29 6.21 -9.34
N ILE A 70 -10.34 5.48 -8.20
CA ILE A 70 -10.48 6.05 -6.85
C ILE A 70 -9.33 5.56 -5.97
N ALA A 71 -8.14 6.12 -6.18
CA ALA A 71 -6.91 5.62 -5.59
C ALA A 71 -6.80 5.77 -4.06
N VAL A 72 -7.58 6.66 -3.45
CA VAL A 72 -7.63 6.76 -1.99
C VAL A 72 -8.25 5.53 -1.33
N ARG A 73 -9.11 4.78 -2.04
CA ARG A 73 -9.81 3.61 -1.48
C ARG A 73 -8.97 2.36 -1.67
N ALA A 74 -8.61 1.69 -0.58
CA ALA A 74 -7.86 0.43 -0.62
C ALA A 74 -8.48 -0.62 -1.57
N ALA A 75 -9.81 -0.81 -1.51
CA ALA A 75 -10.52 -1.76 -2.36
C ALA A 75 -10.35 -1.50 -3.87
N SER A 76 -10.15 -0.24 -4.28
CA SER A 76 -9.95 0.12 -5.68
C SER A 76 -8.63 -0.36 -6.25
N TRP A 77 -7.66 -0.68 -5.40
CA TRP A 77 -6.40 -1.29 -5.83
C TRP A 77 -6.55 -2.78 -6.17
N GLY A 78 -7.64 -3.42 -5.76
CA GLY A 78 -7.93 -4.84 -5.96
C GLY A 78 -8.86 -5.10 -7.14
N ARG A 79 -9.53 -6.26 -7.11
CA ARG A 79 -10.53 -6.66 -8.12
C ARG A 79 -11.66 -5.63 -8.29
N ALA A 80 -12.13 -5.04 -7.20
CA ALA A 80 -13.24 -4.08 -7.21
C ALA A 80 -12.96 -2.80 -8.03
N GLY A 81 -11.70 -2.35 -8.11
CA GLY A 81 -11.31 -1.22 -8.96
C GLY A 81 -10.70 -1.61 -10.29
N ALA A 82 -10.73 -2.90 -10.66
CA ALA A 82 -10.19 -3.44 -11.90
C ALA A 82 -8.73 -3.03 -12.21
N TRP A 83 -7.92 -2.78 -11.18
CA TRP A 83 -6.58 -2.23 -11.34
C TRP A 83 -5.50 -3.30 -11.47
N GLY A 84 -4.51 -3.09 -12.33
CA GLY A 84 -3.39 -4.02 -12.48
C GLY A 84 -3.79 -5.40 -13.03
N ARG A 85 -2.88 -6.37 -12.89
CA ARG A 85 -3.06 -7.79 -13.14
C ARG A 85 -3.24 -8.53 -11.82
N GLU A 86 -4.19 -9.47 -11.77
CA GLU A 86 -4.33 -10.37 -10.63
C GLU A 86 -3.16 -11.36 -10.59
N LEU A 87 -2.66 -11.64 -9.39
CA LEU A 87 -1.59 -12.61 -9.17
C LEU A 87 -2.12 -13.85 -8.44
N LEU A 88 -1.65 -15.03 -8.84
CA LEU A 88 -1.92 -16.30 -8.16
C LEU A 88 -0.97 -16.57 -6.97
N GLY A 89 0.07 -15.75 -6.81
CA GLY A 89 1.03 -15.91 -5.73
C GLY A 89 1.97 -14.71 -5.60
N PRO A 90 2.62 -14.58 -4.44
CA PRO A 90 3.32 -13.36 -4.07
C PRO A 90 4.57 -13.14 -4.91
N ARG A 91 4.91 -11.86 -5.04
CA ARG A 91 6.09 -11.32 -5.72
C ARG A 91 6.54 -10.13 -4.90
N LEU A 92 7.85 -9.96 -4.73
CA LEU A 92 8.40 -8.81 -4.00
C LEU A 92 7.83 -7.50 -4.58
N GLY A 93 7.23 -6.67 -3.72
CA GLY A 93 6.62 -5.41 -4.11
C GLY A 93 5.26 -5.53 -4.81
N CYS A 94 4.62 -6.70 -4.85
CA CYS A 94 3.23 -6.75 -5.31
C CYS A 94 2.31 -5.97 -4.35
N VAL A 95 1.24 -5.41 -4.90
CA VAL A 95 0.22 -4.71 -4.11
C VAL A 95 -0.66 -5.76 -3.44
N LEU A 96 -0.85 -5.60 -2.13
CA LEU A 96 -1.76 -6.40 -1.33
C LEU A 96 -2.90 -5.52 -0.84
N VAL A 97 -4.12 -6.01 -1.01
CA VAL A 97 -5.35 -5.38 -0.54
C VAL A 97 -5.98 -6.25 0.53
N PHE A 98 -6.28 -5.66 1.67
CA PHE A 98 -6.82 -6.32 2.85
C PHE A 98 -8.21 -5.77 3.18
N THR A 99 -9.06 -6.61 3.74
CA THR A 99 -10.34 -6.24 4.33
C THR A 99 -10.23 -6.17 5.85
N ARG A 100 -11.01 -5.29 6.47
CA ARG A 100 -11.20 -5.21 7.93
C ARG A 100 -12.56 -4.63 8.26
N ASP A 101 -12.97 -4.75 9.51
CA ASP A 101 -14.13 -4.03 10.00
C ASP A 101 -13.90 -2.52 9.85
N GLY A 102 -14.86 -1.83 9.23
CA GLY A 102 -14.75 -0.40 8.92
C GLY A 102 -13.96 -0.05 7.66
N GLY A 103 -13.50 -1.00 6.84
CA GLY A 103 -12.94 -0.71 5.52
C GLY A 103 -11.89 -1.69 5.01
N GLY A 104 -10.82 -1.15 4.42
CA GLY A 104 -9.73 -1.95 3.88
C GLY A 104 -8.38 -1.27 4.04
N HIS A 105 -7.33 -2.01 3.75
CA HIS A 105 -5.96 -1.52 3.74
C HIS A 105 -5.24 -1.93 2.47
N VAL A 106 -4.24 -1.15 2.05
CA VAL A 106 -3.41 -1.48 0.90
C VAL A 106 -1.94 -1.20 1.22
N GLY A 107 -1.06 -2.09 0.77
CA GLY A 107 0.39 -1.94 0.92
C GLY A 107 1.16 -2.86 -0.01
N LEU A 108 2.47 -2.93 0.18
CA LEU A 108 3.40 -3.70 -0.64
C LEU A 108 3.90 -4.94 0.10
N TYR A 109 3.88 -6.09 -0.58
CA TYR A 109 4.45 -7.34 -0.09
C TYR A 109 5.97 -7.24 0.05
N LEU A 110 6.52 -7.48 1.25
CA LEU A 110 7.95 -7.68 1.47
C LEU A 110 8.33 -9.14 1.71
N GLY A 111 7.37 -9.93 2.18
CA GLY A 111 7.55 -11.31 2.60
C GLY A 111 6.39 -11.77 3.45
N GLU A 112 6.52 -12.96 4.03
CA GLU A 112 5.51 -13.55 4.89
C GLU A 112 6.12 -14.55 5.86
N ASP A 113 5.46 -14.72 6.99
CA ASP A 113 5.63 -15.89 7.85
C ASP A 113 4.49 -16.87 7.62
N GLU A 114 4.28 -17.81 8.53
CA GLU A 114 3.23 -18.84 8.40
C GLU A 114 1.84 -18.20 8.32
N THR A 115 1.56 -17.22 9.17
CA THR A 115 0.20 -16.70 9.42
C THR A 115 0.01 -15.28 8.90
N HIS A 116 1.08 -14.52 8.65
CA HIS A 116 1.02 -13.10 8.28
C HIS A 116 1.85 -12.76 7.05
N PHE A 117 1.39 -11.75 6.31
CA PHE A 117 2.21 -11.00 5.36
C PHE A 117 2.98 -9.90 6.09
N HIS A 118 4.20 -9.63 5.66
CA HIS A 118 4.99 -8.48 6.06
C HIS A 118 4.80 -7.39 5.00
N VAL A 119 4.20 -6.28 5.40
CA VAL A 119 3.62 -5.29 4.50
C VAL A 119 4.24 -3.93 4.76
N LEU A 120 4.84 -3.35 3.71
CA LEU A 120 5.25 -1.95 3.70
C LEU A 120 4.10 -1.10 3.18
N GLY A 121 3.58 -0.20 4.02
CA GLY A 121 2.43 0.62 3.68
C GLY A 121 2.44 1.95 4.42
N GLY A 122 1.66 2.89 3.88
CA GLY A 122 1.32 4.14 4.54
C GLY A 122 0.11 3.95 5.45
N ASN A 123 -0.09 4.88 6.37
CA ASN A 123 -1.12 4.86 7.38
C ASN A 123 -1.12 3.57 8.19
N GLN A 124 0.07 3.18 8.66
CA GLN A 124 0.32 2.05 9.54
C GLN A 124 0.85 2.58 10.88
N SER A 125 -0.03 2.66 11.87
CA SER A 125 0.14 3.42 13.11
C SER A 125 0.55 4.86 12.80
N ASN A 126 -0.25 5.52 11.97
CA ASN A 126 -0.08 6.92 11.57
C ASN A 126 1.29 7.20 10.91
N SER A 127 1.87 6.17 10.26
CA SER A 127 3.21 6.23 9.67
C SER A 127 3.36 5.36 8.42
N VAL A 128 4.40 5.63 7.63
CA VAL A 128 4.92 4.68 6.66
C VAL A 128 5.84 3.71 7.40
N SER A 129 5.44 2.45 7.46
CA SER A 129 6.16 1.43 8.24
C SER A 129 6.03 0.04 7.64
N ILE A 130 6.70 -0.93 8.25
CA ILE A 130 6.51 -2.35 7.97
C ILE A 130 5.68 -2.95 9.10
N THR A 131 4.58 -3.61 8.76
CA THR A 131 3.69 -4.27 9.74
C THR A 131 3.33 -5.68 9.28
N ARG A 132 2.89 -6.53 10.22
CA ARG A 132 2.39 -7.87 9.93
C ARG A 132 0.88 -7.87 9.87
N ILE A 133 0.32 -8.29 8.73
CA ILE A 133 -1.13 -8.39 8.50
C ILE A 133 -1.51 -9.85 8.27
N ALA A 134 -2.53 -10.33 9.00
CA ALA A 134 -2.97 -11.72 8.93
C ALA A 134 -3.35 -12.11 7.49
N LYS A 135 -2.93 -13.29 7.03
CA LYS A 135 -3.23 -13.80 5.68
C LYS A 135 -4.73 -13.95 5.44
N THR A 136 -5.50 -14.24 6.49
CA THR A 136 -6.97 -14.35 6.46
C THR A 136 -7.66 -13.03 6.09
N ARG A 137 -6.99 -11.89 6.23
CA ARG A 137 -7.52 -10.57 5.85
C ARG A 137 -7.28 -10.22 4.39
N LEU A 138 -6.54 -11.02 3.62
CA LEU A 138 -6.29 -10.73 2.21
C LEU A 138 -7.60 -10.79 1.43
N ALA A 139 -7.95 -9.70 0.74
CA ALA A 139 -9.16 -9.65 -0.06
C ALA A 139 -9.09 -10.67 -1.22
N VAL A 140 -10.25 -11.17 -1.64
CA VAL A 140 -10.34 -12.00 -2.86
C VAL A 140 -9.87 -11.18 -4.06
N GLY A 141 -8.86 -11.69 -4.77
CA GLY A 141 -8.19 -10.93 -5.83
C GLY A 141 -7.44 -9.69 -5.33
N GLY A 142 -7.00 -9.70 -4.06
CA GLY A 142 -6.29 -8.60 -3.41
C GLY A 142 -4.79 -8.56 -3.70
N MET A 143 -4.24 -9.56 -4.38
CA MET A 143 -2.84 -9.59 -4.77
C MET A 143 -2.68 -9.13 -6.23
N ARG A 144 -2.07 -7.96 -6.43
CA ARG A 144 -2.06 -7.26 -7.71
C ARG A 144 -0.67 -6.80 -8.13
N TRP A 145 -0.49 -6.68 -9.43
CA TRP A 145 0.72 -6.12 -10.04
C TRP A 145 0.36 -5.04 -11.06
N PRO A 146 1.08 -3.92 -11.15
CA PRO A 146 0.80 -2.90 -12.14
C PRO A 146 0.89 -3.45 -13.58
N LYS A 147 0.10 -2.86 -14.48
CA LYS A 147 0.23 -3.08 -15.93
C LYS A 147 1.46 -2.33 -16.44
N GLY A 148 2.15 -2.86 -17.45
CA GLY A 148 3.37 -2.28 -18.02
C GLY A 148 4.64 -3.02 -17.62
N PRO A 149 5.09 -2.99 -16.35
CA PRO A 149 6.29 -3.70 -15.91
C PRO A 149 6.22 -5.20 -16.16
N GLU A 150 7.36 -5.85 -16.38
CA GLU A 150 7.41 -7.30 -16.48
C GLU A 150 6.93 -7.98 -15.18
N LEU A 151 6.39 -9.19 -15.31
CA LEU A 151 6.02 -9.99 -14.14
C LEU A 151 7.26 -10.76 -13.69
N PRO A 152 7.80 -10.48 -12.50
CA PRO A 152 8.87 -11.30 -11.95
C PRO A 152 8.33 -12.71 -11.64
N THR A 153 9.25 -13.66 -11.52
CA THR A 153 8.91 -15.02 -11.07
C THR A 153 8.19 -14.97 -9.73
N GLN A 154 7.17 -15.81 -9.58
CA GLN A 154 6.49 -15.97 -8.29
C GLN A 154 7.50 -16.40 -7.22
N GLN A 155 7.46 -15.74 -6.07
CA GLN A 155 8.36 -16.03 -4.99
C GLN A 155 7.69 -15.77 -3.64
N ILE A 156 7.72 -16.78 -2.79
CA ILE A 156 7.39 -16.64 -1.37
C ILE A 156 8.68 -16.28 -0.64
N ILE A 157 8.74 -15.11 -0.03
CA ILE A 157 9.87 -14.67 0.78
C ILE A 157 9.52 -14.95 2.24
N ARG A 158 10.18 -15.94 2.85
CA ARG A 158 9.96 -16.29 4.26
C ARG A 158 10.74 -15.37 5.18
N LEU A 159 10.05 -14.65 6.06
CA LEU A 159 10.64 -13.74 7.05
C LEU A 159 10.35 -14.23 8.48
N THR A 160 11.25 -13.94 9.41
CA THR A 160 11.02 -14.24 10.83
C THR A 160 10.10 -13.19 11.45
N PRO A 161 9.18 -13.56 12.35
CA PRO A 161 8.27 -12.62 13.00
C PRO A 161 8.97 -11.68 14.01
N LYS A 162 10.23 -11.95 14.36
CA LYS A 162 10.96 -11.24 15.42
C LYS A 162 11.12 -9.75 15.08
N GLY A 163 10.60 -8.89 15.95
CA GLY A 163 10.80 -7.44 15.88
C GLY A 163 9.87 -6.68 14.92
N VAL A 164 8.92 -7.35 14.26
CA VAL A 164 7.90 -6.68 13.43
C VAL A 164 6.54 -6.80 14.10
N ALA A 165 5.88 -5.67 14.36
CA ALA A 165 4.59 -5.62 15.02
C ALA A 165 3.49 -6.30 14.19
N VAL A 166 2.52 -6.93 14.86
CA VAL A 166 1.27 -7.40 14.25
C VAL A 166 0.22 -6.31 14.41
N THR A 167 -0.49 -5.98 13.33
CA THR A 167 -1.56 -5.00 13.35
C THR A 167 -2.94 -5.64 13.33
N THR A 168 -3.84 -5.09 14.15
CA THR A 168 -5.29 -5.35 14.11
C THR A 168 -6.07 -4.20 13.44
N ASN A 169 -5.46 -3.02 13.36
CA ASN A 169 -5.92 -1.83 12.65
C ASN A 169 -4.68 -1.05 12.16
N GLU A 170 -4.67 -0.69 10.89
CA GLU A 170 -3.53 0.00 10.29
C GLU A 170 -3.51 1.49 10.61
N ALA A 171 -4.64 2.19 10.71
CA ALA A 171 -4.67 3.59 11.13
C ALA A 171 -4.60 3.68 12.67
#